data_AF-A0A7C5SDJ2-F1
#
_entry.id   AF-A0A7C5SDJ2-F1
#
_cell.length_a   1.000
_cell.length_b   1.000
_cell.length_c   1.000
_cell.angle_alpha   90.00
_cell.angle_beta   90.00
_cell.angle_gamma   90.00
#
_symmetry.space_group_name_H-M   'P 1'
#
loop_
_entity.id
_entity.type
_entity.pdbx_description
1 polymer ?
#
loop_
_entity_poly.entity_id
_entity_poly.type
_entity_poly.pdbx_seq_one_letter_code
_entity_poly.pdbx_strand_id
1 'polypeptide(L)'
;MRVEAGRRRLGFIIKLIEIWFAPEEIHEDMNLIIKQQLYIRDFKRSKKKAKEYLKDALDCISHAGGEKEAFEVFAEAFKGGLLKGRIEAVREALEVIKETPYEDLKRGLHPFYVTIEYLDSRDDAIFERLKEEERTIVSEMIKAVEGKKKGKKKR
;
A
#
# COMPACT_ATOMS: atom_id res chain seq x y z
N MET A 1 22.11 -19.26 5.28
CA MET A 1 21.98 -17.78 5.42
C MET A 1 20.85 -17.12 4.60
N ARG A 2 20.35 -17.67 3.47
CA ARG A 2 19.24 -17.03 2.69
C ARG A 2 17.89 -16.93 3.43
N VAL A 3 17.62 -17.81 4.38
CA VAL A 3 16.31 -17.92 5.06
C VAL A 3 16.10 -16.83 6.13
N GLU A 4 17.17 -16.34 6.75
CA GLU A 4 17.08 -15.28 7.77
C GLU A 4 16.81 -13.91 7.18
N ALA A 5 17.40 -13.61 6.01
CA ALA A 5 17.12 -12.37 5.29
C ALA A 5 15.66 -12.29 4.85
N GLY A 6 15.08 -13.41 4.40
CA GLY A 6 13.66 -13.51 4.06
C GLY A 6 12.73 -13.34 5.26
N ARG A 7 13.03 -13.99 6.40
CA ARG A 7 12.25 -13.83 7.65
C ARG A 7 12.30 -12.41 8.21
N ARG A 8 13.46 -11.75 8.18
CA ARG A 8 13.57 -10.34 8.60
C ARG A 8 12.77 -9.41 7.70
N ARG A 9 12.79 -9.62 6.36
CA ARG A 9 11.97 -8.84 5.41
C ARG A 9 10.48 -9.01 5.67
N LEU A 10 10.03 -10.24 5.91
CA LEU A 10 8.63 -10.55 6.18
C LEU A 10 8.13 -9.95 7.50
N GLY A 11 8.86 -10.15 8.59
CA GLY A 11 8.52 -9.54 9.89
C GLY A 11 8.52 -8.00 9.83
N PHE A 12 9.33 -7.42 8.94
CA PHE A 12 9.41 -5.99 8.74
C PHE A 12 8.24 -5.43 7.90
N ILE A 13 7.85 -6.12 6.82
CA ILE A 13 6.65 -5.78 6.01
C ILE A 13 5.39 -5.91 6.86
N ILE A 14 5.31 -6.96 7.69
CA ILE A 14 4.20 -7.14 8.63
C ILE A 14 4.12 -5.97 9.61
N LYS A 15 5.25 -5.57 10.22
CA LYS A 15 5.29 -4.39 11.08
C LYS A 15 4.90 -3.10 10.36
N LEU A 16 5.38 -2.90 9.13
CA LEU A 16 4.98 -1.76 8.30
C LEU A 16 3.46 -1.72 8.16
N ILE A 17 2.85 -2.83 7.74
CA ILE A 17 1.41 -2.93 7.56
C ILE A 17 0.69 -2.75 8.92
N GLU A 18 1.18 -3.33 10.01
CA GLU A 18 0.64 -3.14 11.37
C GLU A 18 0.69 -1.69 11.87
N ILE A 19 1.57 -0.84 11.33
CA ILE A 19 1.60 0.58 11.71
C ILE A 19 0.49 1.36 11.00
N TRP A 20 0.20 1.00 9.75
CA TRP A 20 -0.78 1.70 8.92
C TRP A 20 -2.18 1.06 8.98
N PHE A 21 -2.29 -0.19 9.44
CA PHE A 21 -3.48 -1.03 9.46
C PHE A 21 -3.73 -1.67 10.82
N ALA A 22 -4.99 -1.79 11.24
CA ALA A 22 -5.30 -2.42 12.51
C ALA A 22 -5.05 -3.94 12.43
N PRO A 23 -4.58 -4.60 13.51
CA PRO A 23 -4.26 -6.03 13.48
C PRO A 23 -5.43 -6.86 12.95
N GLU A 24 -6.66 -6.53 13.34
CA GLU A 24 -7.90 -7.18 12.94
C GLU A 24 -8.15 -7.13 11.42
N GLU A 25 -7.61 -6.13 10.73
CA GLU A 25 -7.74 -5.97 9.28
C GLU A 25 -6.64 -6.67 8.48
N ILE A 26 -5.53 -6.98 9.12
CA ILE A 26 -4.42 -7.75 8.55
C ILE A 26 -4.77 -9.25 8.58
N HIS A 27 -5.60 -9.64 9.55
CA HIS A 27 -5.99 -11.02 9.81
C HIS A 27 -6.86 -11.69 8.74
N GLU A 28 -7.56 -10.96 7.86
CA GLU A 28 -8.38 -11.61 6.81
C GLU A 28 -7.56 -12.02 5.57
N ASP A 29 -6.57 -11.23 5.15
CA ASP A 29 -5.83 -11.46 3.89
C ASP A 29 -4.44 -12.12 4.10
N MET A 30 -3.82 -11.99 5.27
CA MET A 30 -2.43 -12.45 5.51
C MET A 30 -2.29 -13.79 6.27
N ASN A 31 -3.36 -14.57 6.37
CA ASN A 31 -3.38 -15.80 7.19
C ASN A 31 -2.47 -16.94 6.70
N LEU A 32 -1.99 -16.92 5.45
CA LEU A 32 -1.03 -17.92 4.97
C LEU A 32 0.43 -17.56 5.29
N ILE A 33 0.73 -16.27 5.44
CA ILE A 33 2.10 -15.75 5.55
C ILE A 33 2.45 -15.44 7.01
N ILE A 34 1.49 -14.96 7.80
CA ILE A 34 1.72 -14.52 9.19
C ILE A 34 1.78 -15.67 10.19
N LYS A 35 1.22 -16.84 9.89
CA LYS A 35 1.19 -17.99 10.82
C LYS A 35 2.57 -18.52 11.26
N GLN A 36 3.69 -17.99 10.77
CA GLN A 36 5.02 -18.38 11.24
C GLN A 36 5.75 -17.41 12.18
N GLN A 37 5.38 -16.14 12.35
CA GLN A 37 6.21 -15.23 13.18
C GLN A 37 5.42 -14.19 13.99
N LEU A 38 4.96 -14.67 15.15
CA LEU A 38 4.73 -14.02 16.43
C LEU A 38 5.26 -12.58 16.71
N TYR A 39 4.42 -11.89 17.50
CA TYR A 39 4.66 -10.90 18.56
C TYR A 39 4.41 -9.40 18.29
N ILE A 40 3.15 -9.06 18.58
CA ILE A 40 2.58 -7.77 18.98
C ILE A 40 3.35 -7.15 20.17
N ARG A 41 3.87 -5.93 19.99
CA ARG A 41 4.01 -4.91 21.05
C ARG A 41 4.29 -3.53 20.44
N ASP A 42 3.53 -2.53 20.91
CA ASP A 42 3.59 -1.08 20.64
C ASP A 42 2.68 -0.50 19.53
N PHE A 43 1.40 -0.85 19.58
CA PHE A 43 0.34 -0.39 18.67
C PHE A 43 -0.21 1.05 18.94
N LYS A 44 0.52 1.94 19.62
CA LYS A 44 0.09 3.34 19.81
C LYS A 44 1.28 4.28 19.90
N ARG A 45 1.98 4.58 18.78
CA ARG A 45 2.87 5.76 18.73
C ARG A 45 3.22 6.25 17.32
N SER A 46 2.41 7.22 16.88
CA SER A 46 2.69 8.31 15.93
C SER A 46 2.83 7.97 14.44
N LYS A 47 2.03 8.65 13.62
CA LYS A 47 2.19 8.77 12.16
C LYS A 47 3.63 9.10 11.73
N LYS A 48 4.39 9.82 12.57
CA LYS A 48 5.81 10.15 12.34
C LYS A 48 6.67 8.90 12.20
N LYS A 49 6.46 7.91 13.07
CA LYS A 49 7.15 6.62 12.99
C LYS A 49 6.77 5.84 11.74
N ALA A 50 5.51 5.92 11.30
CA ALA A 50 5.03 5.21 10.11
C ALA A 50 5.80 5.61 8.84
N LYS A 51 6.06 6.91 8.67
CA LYS A 51 6.88 7.42 7.58
C LYS A 51 8.35 7.02 7.71
N GLU A 52 8.91 7.06 8.92
CA GLU A 52 10.29 6.62 9.19
C GLU A 52 10.46 5.13 8.85
N TYR A 53 9.56 4.27 9.33
CA TYR A 53 9.58 2.84 9.00
C TYR A 53 9.41 2.57 7.50
N LEU A 54 8.62 3.38 6.79
CA LEU A 54 8.50 3.27 5.35
C LEU A 54 9.81 3.67 4.64
N LYS A 55 10.50 4.71 5.11
CA LYS A 55 11.82 5.06 4.58
C LYS A 55 12.84 3.95 4.81
N ASP A 56 12.89 3.41 6.02
CA ASP A 56 13.74 2.25 6.35
C ASP A 56 13.42 1.03 5.47
N ALA A 57 12.13 0.84 5.11
CA ALA A 57 11.67 -0.19 4.19
C ALA A 57 12.25 -0.01 2.80
N LEU A 58 12.16 1.22 2.30
CA LEU A 58 12.56 1.60 0.96
C LEU A 58 14.08 1.44 0.82
N ASP A 59 14.86 1.82 1.83
CA ASP A 59 16.33 1.63 1.86
C ASP A 59 16.74 0.14 1.77
N CYS A 60 15.86 -0.77 2.20
CA CYS A 60 16.11 -2.20 2.14
C CYS A 60 15.75 -2.84 0.79
N ILE A 61 15.07 -2.14 -0.14
CA ILE A 61 14.54 -2.71 -1.40
C ILE A 61 15.62 -3.39 -2.23
N SER A 62 16.76 -2.70 -2.42
CA SER A 62 17.88 -3.21 -3.22
C SER A 62 18.45 -4.53 -2.68
N HIS A 63 18.34 -4.73 -1.37
CA HIS A 63 18.74 -5.96 -0.70
C HIS A 63 17.59 -6.98 -0.69
N ALA A 64 16.34 -6.53 -0.74
CA ALA A 64 15.13 -7.28 -0.42
C ALA A 64 14.49 -8.08 -1.57
N GLY A 65 15.00 -7.95 -2.79
CA GLY A 65 14.43 -8.56 -3.99
C GLY A 65 14.51 -7.61 -5.19
N GLY A 66 14.52 -6.31 -4.92
CA GLY A 66 14.49 -5.26 -5.94
C GLY A 66 13.12 -4.59 -6.01
N GLU A 67 12.98 -3.67 -6.96
CA GLU A 67 11.78 -2.84 -7.10
C GLU A 67 10.51 -3.65 -7.45
N LYS A 68 10.68 -4.80 -8.11
CA LYS A 68 9.56 -5.66 -8.52
C LYS A 68 8.85 -6.31 -7.34
N GLU A 69 9.60 -6.93 -6.44
CA GLU A 69 9.07 -7.54 -5.21
C GLU A 69 8.50 -6.48 -4.27
N ALA A 70 9.13 -5.30 -4.22
CA ALA A 70 8.60 -4.16 -3.49
C ALA A 70 7.24 -3.71 -4.08
N PHE A 71 7.13 -3.63 -5.40
CA PHE A 71 5.89 -3.27 -6.08
C PHE A 71 4.75 -4.20 -5.71
N GLU A 72 4.94 -5.53 -5.75
CA GLU A 72 3.88 -6.49 -5.41
C GLU A 72 3.35 -6.29 -3.98
N VAL A 73 4.27 -6.06 -3.03
CA VAL A 73 3.91 -5.82 -1.63
C VAL A 73 3.16 -4.50 -1.46
N PHE A 74 3.64 -3.41 -2.06
CA PHE A 74 3.00 -2.10 -1.96
C PHE A 74 1.65 -2.07 -2.68
N ALA A 75 1.55 -2.67 -3.86
CA ALA A 75 0.31 -2.73 -4.62
C ALA A 75 -0.80 -3.43 -3.83
N GLU A 76 -0.50 -4.56 -3.19
CA GLU A 76 -1.48 -5.27 -2.38
C GLU A 76 -1.88 -4.48 -1.13
N ALA A 77 -0.90 -3.88 -0.43
CA ALA A 77 -1.17 -3.04 0.74
C ALA A 77 -2.04 -1.81 0.39
N PHE A 78 -1.75 -1.14 -0.72
CA PHE A 78 -2.48 0.03 -1.17
C PHE A 78 -3.88 -0.32 -1.67
N LYS A 79 -4.04 -1.43 -2.39
CA LYS A 79 -5.35 -1.95 -2.77
C LYS A 79 -6.20 -2.22 -1.53
N GLY A 80 -5.64 -2.91 -0.53
CA GLY A 80 -6.30 -3.12 0.77
C GLY A 80 -6.68 -1.81 1.46
N GLY A 81 -5.79 -0.82 1.45
CA GLY A 81 -6.04 0.50 2.04
C GLY A 81 -7.14 1.29 1.34
N LEU A 82 -7.14 1.32 0.01
CA LEU A 82 -8.18 1.97 -0.78
C LEU A 82 -9.56 1.33 -0.50
N LEU A 83 -9.64 -0.01 -0.53
CA LEU A 83 -10.89 -0.74 -0.28
C LEU A 83 -11.44 -0.55 1.14
N LYS A 84 -10.56 -0.31 2.11
CA LYS A 84 -10.91 -0.01 3.51
C LYS A 84 -11.22 1.48 3.73
N GLY A 85 -11.09 2.32 2.70
CA GLY A 85 -11.34 3.77 2.77
C GLY A 85 -10.22 4.57 3.43
N ARG A 86 -9.03 3.98 3.58
CA ARG A 86 -7.85 4.58 4.22
C ARG A 86 -7.05 5.43 3.23
N ILE A 87 -7.75 6.31 2.51
CA ILE A 87 -7.18 7.06 1.37
C ILE A 87 -6.00 7.91 1.84
N GLU A 88 -6.11 8.56 2.99
CA GLU A 88 -5.05 9.40 3.54
C GLU A 88 -3.79 8.60 3.93
N ALA A 89 -3.95 7.37 4.41
CA ALA A 89 -2.82 6.50 4.71
C ALA A 89 -2.06 6.11 3.44
N VAL A 90 -2.80 5.74 2.39
CA VAL A 90 -2.22 5.39 1.09
C VAL A 90 -1.54 6.62 0.47
N ARG A 91 -2.15 7.80 0.56
CA ARG A 91 -1.56 9.07 0.11
C ARG A 91 -0.25 9.34 0.80
N GLU A 92 -0.24 9.34 2.13
CA GLU A 92 0.97 9.64 2.90
C GLU A 92 2.10 8.65 2.57
N ALA A 93 1.79 7.38 2.31
CA ALA A 93 2.77 6.38 1.91
C ALA A 93 3.30 6.62 0.48
N LEU A 94 2.42 6.92 -0.48
CA LEU A 94 2.79 7.24 -1.85
C LEU A 94 3.68 8.48 -1.93
N GLU A 95 3.41 9.53 -1.15
CA GLU A 95 4.30 10.72 -1.08
C GLU A 95 5.71 10.36 -0.59
N VAL A 96 5.84 9.42 0.36
CA VAL A 96 7.17 8.96 0.79
C VAL A 96 7.88 8.19 -0.33
N ILE A 97 7.16 7.36 -1.09
CA ILE A 97 7.72 6.60 -2.21
C ILE A 97 8.14 7.52 -3.37
N LYS A 98 7.38 8.59 -3.61
CA LYS A 98 7.66 9.58 -4.67
C LYS A 98 9.03 10.23 -4.53
N GLU A 99 9.47 10.45 -3.28
CA GLU A 99 10.77 11.03 -2.93
C GLU A 99 11.95 10.03 -3.04
N THR A 100 11.71 8.78 -3.47
CA THR A 100 12.77 7.76 -3.60
C THR A 100 13.38 7.72 -5.02
N PRO A 101 14.60 7.16 -5.16
CA PRO A 101 15.22 6.94 -6.47
C PRO A 101 14.65 5.76 -7.27
N TYR A 102 13.66 5.03 -6.74
CA TYR A 102 13.10 3.81 -7.33
C TYR A 102 12.07 4.14 -8.43
N GLU A 103 12.55 4.45 -9.65
CA GLU A 103 11.72 4.88 -10.77
C GLU A 103 10.75 3.80 -11.28
N ASP A 104 11.17 2.53 -11.29
CA ASP A 104 10.30 1.44 -11.75
C ASP A 104 9.19 1.17 -10.73
N LEU A 105 9.50 1.28 -9.44
CA LEU A 105 8.50 1.23 -8.38
C LEU A 105 7.50 2.38 -8.49
N LYS A 106 7.99 3.61 -8.69
CA LYS A 106 7.11 4.79 -8.88
C LYS A 106 6.20 4.62 -10.09
N ARG A 107 6.74 4.13 -11.22
CA ARG A 107 5.97 3.85 -12.43
C ARG A 107 4.94 2.74 -12.22
N GLY A 108 5.31 1.65 -11.56
CA GLY A 108 4.38 0.56 -11.25
C GLY A 108 3.23 1.02 -10.37
N LEU A 109 3.51 1.91 -9.41
CA LEU A 109 2.51 2.46 -8.50
C LEU A 109 1.72 3.65 -9.07
N HIS A 110 2.02 4.11 -10.29
CA HIS A 110 1.36 5.25 -10.93
C HIS A 110 -0.18 5.17 -10.89
N PRO A 111 -0.83 4.02 -11.15
CA PRO A 111 -2.29 3.91 -11.06
C PRO A 111 -2.86 4.29 -9.68
N PHE A 112 -2.12 4.06 -8.59
CA PHE A 112 -2.55 4.42 -7.24
C PHE A 112 -2.49 5.93 -7.01
N TYR A 113 -1.45 6.62 -7.50
CA TYR A 113 -1.38 8.09 -7.43
C TYR A 113 -2.57 8.73 -8.14
N VAL A 114 -2.83 8.27 -9.37
CA VAL A 114 -3.95 8.75 -10.20
C VAL A 114 -5.29 8.48 -9.53
N THR A 115 -5.45 7.30 -8.92
CA THR A 115 -6.67 6.95 -8.18
C THR A 115 -6.91 7.91 -7.01
N ILE A 116 -5.87 8.24 -6.23
CA ILE A 116 -6.00 9.19 -5.13
C ILE A 116 -6.32 10.59 -5.66
N GLU A 117 -5.61 11.04 -6.69
CA GLU A 117 -5.86 12.34 -7.32
C GLU A 117 -7.32 12.48 -7.76
N TYR A 118 -7.86 11.45 -8.44
CA TYR A 118 -9.27 11.42 -8.82
C TYR A 118 -10.21 11.46 -7.61
N LEU A 119 -9.92 10.68 -6.57
CA LEU A 119 -10.78 10.62 -5.38
C LEU A 119 -10.87 11.98 -4.66
N ASP A 120 -9.86 12.83 -4.80
CA ASP A 120 -9.85 14.19 -4.26
C ASP A 120 -10.51 15.21 -5.18
N SER A 121 -10.09 15.24 -6.44
CA SER A 121 -10.49 16.30 -7.39
C SER A 121 -11.85 16.03 -8.02
N ARG A 122 -12.24 14.76 -8.14
CA ARG A 122 -13.36 14.29 -8.97
C ARG A 122 -13.27 14.75 -10.42
N ASP A 123 -12.04 14.98 -10.90
CA ASP A 123 -11.79 15.42 -12.27
C ASP A 123 -11.66 14.24 -13.23
N ASP A 124 -12.69 14.04 -14.05
CA ASP A 124 -12.70 12.98 -15.08
C ASP A 124 -11.66 13.24 -16.20
N ALA A 125 -11.15 14.46 -16.37
CA ALA A 125 -10.13 14.78 -17.37
C ALA A 125 -8.79 14.07 -17.09
N ILE A 126 -8.58 13.58 -15.86
CA ILE A 126 -7.41 12.77 -15.49
C ILE A 126 -7.34 11.51 -16.37
N PHE A 127 -8.49 10.87 -16.66
CA PHE A 127 -8.52 9.64 -17.45
C PHE A 127 -8.11 9.85 -18.91
N GLU A 128 -8.33 11.04 -19.47
CA GLU A 128 -7.97 11.37 -20.85
C GLU A 128 -6.46 11.32 -21.08
N ARG A 129 -5.68 11.54 -20.02
CA ARG A 129 -4.21 11.56 -20.05
C ARG A 129 -3.58 10.18 -19.83
N LEU A 130 -4.38 9.17 -19.46
CA LEU A 130 -3.91 7.82 -19.18
C LEU A 130 -3.88 6.95 -20.43
N LYS A 131 -2.94 6.00 -20.46
CA LYS A 131 -2.97 4.88 -21.42
C LYS A 131 -4.18 3.98 -21.13
N GLU A 132 -4.66 3.26 -22.14
CA GLU A 132 -5.86 2.42 -22.04
C GLU A 132 -5.77 1.35 -20.94
N GLU A 133 -4.63 0.68 -20.83
CA GLU A 133 -4.36 -0.32 -19.80
C GLU A 133 -4.48 0.28 -18.39
N GLU A 134 -3.82 1.42 -18.18
CA GLU A 134 -3.84 2.12 -16.91
C GLU A 134 -5.22 2.69 -16.57
N ARG A 135 -5.92 3.26 -17.55
CA ARG A 135 -7.30 3.73 -17.41
C ARG A 135 -8.22 2.63 -16.91
N THR A 136 -8.04 1.41 -17.41
CA THR A 136 -8.82 0.24 -16.99
C THR A 136 -8.58 -0.05 -15.51
N ILE A 137 -7.31 -0.15 -15.09
CA ILE A 137 -6.94 -0.41 -13.70
C ILE A 137 -7.49 0.68 -12.75
N VAL A 138 -7.29 1.96 -13.10
CA VAL A 138 -7.77 3.11 -12.29
C VAL A 138 -9.30 3.12 -12.19
N SER A 139 -10.01 2.86 -13.29
CA SER A 139 -11.48 2.77 -13.29
C SER A 139 -12.00 1.66 -12.38
N GLU A 140 -11.37 0.48 -12.41
CA GLU A 140 -11.73 -0.63 -11.53
C GLU A 140 -11.49 -0.30 -10.06
N MET A 141 -10.35 0.32 -9.73
CA MET A 141 -10.05 0.75 -8.37
C MET A 141 -11.09 1.75 -7.84
N ILE A 142 -11.44 2.77 -8.64
CA ILE A 142 -12.44 3.78 -8.26
C ILE A 142 -13.81 3.12 -8.05
N LYS A 143 -14.26 2.28 -8.98
CA LYS A 143 -15.53 1.55 -8.86
C LYS A 143 -15.57 0.72 -7.57
N ALA A 144 -14.48 0.04 -7.23
CA ALA A 144 -14.41 -0.77 -6.03
C ALA A 144 -14.48 0.08 -4.74
N VAL A 145 -13.77 1.22 -4.71
CA VAL A 145 -13.77 2.17 -3.59
C VAL A 145 -15.17 2.79 -3.40
N GLU A 146 -15.81 3.22 -4.48
CA GLU A 146 -17.12 3.88 -4.43
C GLU A 146 -18.28 2.91 -4.20
N GLY A 147 -18.20 1.70 -4.77
CA GLY A 147 -19.18 0.64 -4.56
C GLY A 147 -19.34 0.27 -3.09
N LYS A 148 -18.23 0.19 -2.34
CA LYS A 148 -18.27 -0.05 -0.89
C LYS A 148 -18.88 1.11 -0.09
N LYS A 149 -18.70 2.37 -0.51
CA LYS A 149 -19.36 3.52 0.12
C LYS A 149 -20.89 3.45 -0.03
N LYS A 150 -21.40 2.98 -1.17
CA LYS A 150 -22.86 2.82 -1.41
C LYS A 150 -23.46 1.67 -0.59
N GLY A 151 -22.72 0.57 -0.38
CA GLY A 151 -23.16 -0.56 0.45
C GLY A 151 -23.33 -0.24 1.94
N LYS A 152 -22.48 0.65 2.49
CA LYS A 152 -22.57 1.07 3.91
C LYS A 152 -23.73 2.01 4.24
N LYS A 153 -24.35 2.66 3.24
CA LYS A 153 -25.51 3.57 3.44
C LYS A 153 -26.87 2.88 3.52
N LYS A 154 -26.92 1.54 3.37
CA LYS A 154 -28.17 0.74 3.34
C LYS A 154 -28.39 -0.14 4.58
N ARG A 155 -27.73 0.15 5.70
CA ARG A 155 -27.95 -0.55 6.99
C ARG A 155 -28.34 0.45 8.06
#